data_AF-A0A9P7ZV56-F1
#
_entry.id   AF-A0A9P7ZV56-F1
#
_cell.length_a   1.000
_cell.length_b   1.000
_cell.length_c   1.000
_cell.angle_alpha   90.00
_cell.angle_beta   90.00
_cell.angle_gamma   90.00
#
_symmetry.space_group_name_H-M   'P 1'
#
loop_
_entity.id
_entity.type
_entity.pdbx_description
1 polymer ?
#
loop_
_entity_poly.entity_id
_entity_poly.type
_entity_poly.pdbx_seq_one_letter_code
_entity_poly.pdbx_strand_id
1 'polypeptide(L)'
;MQFSLVALAALVPYVSAHYFFDVLVIDGQETSPNQYIRSNTRPEKYNPTKWINTRDDMTPDMTDFRCNKGAFESAGQTETATVQAGSTLAMKLGVQATMQHPGPAQVYMSKAPSTAQEYEGDGDWFMIFQEGVCNPDADFTKDAWCTWDKDRIEFTIPSDLPDGEYLIRAEHIGLHGAHVGEAEFYYASCAQVSVTGGGDGVPGPTIQFPGGYKQDDESFNFSLWSGYREYPLPGPGVWTEGDSAFSNPSYDTCRRASRRAHRSVYHRTYHGSYRSSYRRARQRAR
;
A
#
# COMPACT_ATOMS: atom_id res chain seq x y z
N MET A 1 -64.13 11.19 10.23
CA MET A 1 -62.70 11.39 10.58
C MET A 1 -61.89 10.32 9.86
N GLN A 2 -61.21 10.68 8.78
CA GLN A 2 -60.26 9.80 8.09
C GLN A 2 -58.90 9.94 8.80
N PHE A 3 -58.39 8.83 9.35
CA PHE A 3 -57.02 8.77 9.85
C PHE A 3 -56.11 8.31 8.70
N SER A 4 -55.32 9.23 8.15
CA SER A 4 -54.23 8.89 7.24
C SER A 4 -53.04 8.38 8.06
N LEU A 5 -52.73 7.09 7.92
CA LEU A 5 -51.47 6.49 8.39
C LEU A 5 -50.35 6.85 7.39
N VAL A 6 -49.45 7.75 7.80
CA VAL A 6 -48.19 7.99 7.09
C VAL A 6 -47.18 6.95 7.60
N ALA A 7 -46.81 6.00 6.76
CA ALA A 7 -45.74 5.05 7.05
C ALA A 7 -44.39 5.74 6.78
N LEU A 8 -43.64 6.03 7.85
CA LEU A 8 -42.27 6.52 7.77
C LEU A 8 -41.34 5.29 7.58
N ALA A 9 -40.85 5.08 6.35
CA ALA A 9 -39.85 4.05 6.10
C ALA A 9 -38.51 4.49 6.70
N ALA A 10 -38.06 3.83 7.76
CA ALA A 10 -36.74 4.04 8.34
C ALA A 10 -35.68 3.49 7.37
N LEU A 11 -34.94 4.38 6.71
CA LEU A 11 -33.71 4.04 5.99
C LEU A 11 -32.61 3.80 7.04
N VAL A 12 -32.39 2.54 7.41
CA VAL A 12 -31.23 2.17 8.22
C VAL A 12 -30.01 2.15 7.29
N PRO A 13 -28.96 2.95 7.54
CA PRO A 13 -27.73 2.85 6.75
C PRO A 13 -27.09 1.48 7.03
N TYR A 14 -26.97 0.67 5.98
CA TYR A 14 -26.13 -0.53 6.00
C TYR A 14 -24.67 -0.08 5.93
N VAL A 15 -23.98 -0.06 7.07
CA VAL A 15 -22.53 0.12 7.09
C VAL A 15 -21.89 -1.24 6.80
N SER A 16 -21.49 -1.46 5.54
CA SER A 16 -20.56 -2.55 5.22
C SER A 16 -19.18 -2.14 5.72
N ALA A 17 -18.61 -2.89 6.66
CA ALA A 17 -17.22 -2.69 7.08
C ALA A 17 -16.22 -3.09 5.98
N HIS A 18 -16.64 -3.97 5.08
CA HIS A 18 -15.85 -4.45 3.95
C HIS A 18 -15.99 -3.53 2.73
N TYR A 19 -14.91 -3.40 1.96
CA TYR A 19 -14.80 -2.50 0.82
C TYR A 19 -13.95 -3.11 -0.31
N PHE A 20 -13.94 -2.46 -1.47
CA PHE A 20 -13.17 -2.89 -2.64
C PHE A 20 -12.69 -1.67 -3.42
N PHE A 21 -11.61 -1.84 -4.18
CA PHE A 21 -11.05 -0.82 -5.06
C PHE A 21 -11.51 -1.07 -6.50
N ASP A 22 -12.06 -0.04 -7.14
CA ASP A 22 -12.51 -0.12 -8.53
C ASP A 22 -12.26 1.16 -9.33
N VAL A 23 -11.69 2.21 -8.72
CA VAL A 23 -11.36 3.46 -9.41
C VAL A 23 -9.85 3.67 -9.42
N LEU A 24 -9.28 3.87 -10.60
CA LEU A 24 -7.93 4.37 -10.76
C LEU A 24 -7.98 5.90 -10.76
N VAL A 25 -7.04 6.54 -10.07
CA VAL A 25 -6.85 7.99 -10.12
C VAL A 25 -5.49 8.23 -10.74
N ILE A 26 -5.43 9.05 -11.78
CA ILE A 26 -4.19 9.38 -12.51
C ILE A 26 -4.01 10.90 -12.44
N ASP A 27 -2.92 11.35 -11.79
CA ASP A 27 -2.59 12.76 -11.60
C ASP A 27 -3.80 13.58 -11.09
N GLY A 28 -4.51 13.01 -10.12
CA GLY A 28 -5.68 13.59 -9.47
C GLY A 28 -7.02 13.45 -10.22
N GLN A 29 -7.03 12.85 -11.42
CA GLN A 29 -8.25 12.61 -12.19
C GLN A 29 -8.79 11.19 -11.97
N GLU A 30 -10.04 11.07 -11.52
CA GLU A 30 -10.70 9.78 -11.28
C GLU A 30 -11.22 9.20 -12.61
N THR A 31 -10.96 7.92 -12.85
CA THR A 31 -11.46 7.20 -14.02
C THR A 31 -12.85 6.62 -13.75
N SER A 32 -13.49 6.08 -14.79
CA SER A 32 -14.73 5.30 -14.55
C SER A 32 -14.41 4.03 -13.76
N PRO A 33 -15.33 3.55 -12.90
CA PRO A 33 -15.15 2.29 -12.19
C PRO A 33 -14.84 1.13 -13.13
N ASN A 34 -13.81 0.34 -12.81
CA ASN A 34 -13.32 -0.81 -13.58
C ASN A 34 -12.86 -0.49 -15.01
N GLN A 35 -12.61 0.77 -15.36
CA GLN A 35 -12.13 1.13 -16.69
C GLN A 35 -10.75 0.52 -16.96
N TYR A 36 -9.81 0.73 -16.03
CA TYR A 36 -8.44 0.23 -16.09
C TYR A 36 -8.13 -0.83 -15.04
N ILE A 37 -9.12 -1.17 -14.22
CA ILE A 37 -9.02 -2.15 -13.14
C ILE A 37 -9.88 -3.34 -13.53
N ARG A 38 -9.29 -4.53 -13.56
CA ARG A 38 -10.02 -5.76 -13.89
C ARG A 38 -11.23 -5.93 -12.98
N SER A 39 -12.34 -6.44 -13.49
CA SER A 39 -13.46 -6.85 -12.64
C SER A 39 -13.26 -8.29 -12.16
N ASN A 40 -13.59 -8.57 -10.90
CA ASN A 40 -13.65 -9.92 -10.37
C ASN A 40 -15.07 -10.53 -10.49
N THR A 41 -15.15 -11.85 -10.37
CA THR A 41 -16.40 -12.62 -10.51
C THR A 41 -17.09 -12.92 -9.17
N ARG A 42 -16.66 -12.29 -8.07
CA ARG A 42 -17.27 -12.53 -6.75
C ARG A 42 -18.72 -12.06 -6.71
N PRO A 43 -19.63 -12.83 -6.09
CA PRO A 43 -20.99 -12.37 -5.83
C PRO A 43 -21.02 -11.08 -5.00
N GLU A 44 -20.25 -11.04 -3.92
CA GLU A 44 -20.02 -9.83 -3.13
C GLU A 44 -18.59 -9.31 -3.32
N LYS A 45 -18.43 -8.28 -4.18
CA LYS A 45 -17.13 -7.67 -4.53
C LYS A 45 -16.31 -7.19 -3.34
N TYR A 46 -16.97 -6.86 -2.23
CA TYR A 46 -16.32 -6.34 -1.02
C TYR A 46 -15.74 -7.44 -0.12
N ASN A 47 -16.05 -8.73 -0.34
CA ASN A 47 -15.54 -9.79 0.54
C ASN A 47 -14.00 -9.82 0.56
N PRO A 48 -13.37 -9.84 1.75
CA PRO A 48 -11.92 -10.01 1.85
C PRO A 48 -11.50 -11.44 1.49
N THR A 49 -10.22 -11.60 1.17
CA THR A 49 -9.56 -12.92 1.13
C THR A 49 -8.95 -13.22 2.49
N LYS A 50 -9.02 -14.48 2.94
CA LYS A 50 -8.53 -14.94 4.25
C LYS A 50 -8.00 -16.38 4.12
N TRP A 51 -7.12 -16.82 5.02
CA TRP A 51 -6.77 -18.25 5.10
C TRP A 51 -7.80 -19.07 5.89
N ILE A 52 -8.42 -18.47 6.91
CA ILE A 52 -9.41 -19.10 7.79
C ILE A 52 -10.73 -18.33 7.66
N ASN A 53 -11.85 -19.03 7.79
CA ASN A 53 -13.20 -18.47 7.61
C ASN A 53 -13.33 -17.78 6.25
N THR A 54 -12.89 -18.51 5.22
CA THR A 54 -12.84 -18.08 3.83
C THR A 54 -14.20 -17.67 3.31
N ARG A 55 -14.22 -16.70 2.40
CA ARG A 55 -15.39 -16.31 1.61
C ARG A 55 -15.11 -16.57 0.14
N ASP A 56 -16.15 -16.94 -0.61
CA ASP A 56 -16.06 -17.20 -2.05
C ASP A 56 -14.98 -18.24 -2.42
N ASP A 57 -14.70 -19.20 -1.54
CA ASP A 57 -13.60 -20.18 -1.69
C ASP A 57 -12.23 -19.56 -2.00
N MET A 58 -11.97 -18.34 -1.51
CA MET A 58 -10.74 -17.62 -1.77
C MET A 58 -9.76 -17.65 -0.60
N THR A 59 -8.55 -18.14 -0.85
CA THR A 59 -7.40 -18.05 0.05
C THR A 59 -6.20 -17.38 -0.63
N PRO A 60 -5.24 -16.85 0.15
CA PRO A 60 -3.99 -16.30 -0.40
C PRO A 60 -3.10 -17.31 -1.15
N ASP A 61 -3.35 -18.60 -1.00
CA ASP A 61 -2.53 -19.67 -1.61
C ASP A 61 -2.96 -20.03 -3.03
N MET A 62 -4.03 -19.39 -3.55
CA MET A 62 -4.55 -19.66 -4.89
C MET A 62 -3.98 -18.69 -5.93
N THR A 63 -4.00 -19.11 -7.20
CA THR A 63 -3.59 -18.27 -8.33
C THR A 63 -4.35 -16.94 -8.40
N ASP A 64 -5.64 -16.98 -8.07
CA ASP A 64 -6.50 -15.80 -8.03
C ASP A 64 -6.09 -14.78 -6.95
N PHE A 65 -5.18 -15.12 -6.03
CA PHE A 65 -4.63 -14.15 -5.08
C PHE A 65 -3.81 -13.03 -5.76
N ARG A 66 -3.35 -13.26 -7.00
CA ARG A 66 -2.68 -12.24 -7.82
C ARG A 66 -3.55 -11.01 -8.05
N CYS A 67 -4.76 -11.22 -8.59
CA CYS A 67 -5.63 -10.15 -9.11
C CYS A 67 -7.10 -10.27 -8.70
N ASN A 68 -7.43 -11.14 -7.74
CA ASN A 68 -8.76 -11.45 -7.23
C ASN A 68 -9.53 -12.46 -8.10
N LYS A 69 -10.59 -13.04 -7.52
CA LYS A 69 -11.30 -14.21 -8.06
C LYS A 69 -11.79 -13.98 -9.49
N GLY A 70 -11.36 -14.84 -10.42
CA GLY A 70 -11.77 -14.78 -11.83
C GLY A 70 -11.42 -13.46 -12.55
N ALA A 71 -10.54 -12.62 -12.00
CA ALA A 71 -10.28 -11.30 -12.58
C ALA A 71 -9.66 -11.37 -13.99
N PHE A 72 -8.94 -12.45 -14.29
CA PHE A 72 -8.36 -12.67 -15.61
C PHE A 72 -9.42 -12.81 -16.73
N GLU A 73 -10.64 -13.26 -16.40
CA GLU A 73 -11.74 -13.35 -17.38
C GLU A 73 -12.12 -11.97 -17.97
N SER A 74 -11.86 -10.89 -17.22
CA SER A 74 -12.11 -9.51 -17.67
C SER A 74 -10.88 -8.83 -18.29
N ALA A 75 -9.71 -9.46 -18.28
CA ALA A 75 -8.45 -8.83 -18.68
C ALA A 75 -8.50 -8.28 -20.12
N GLY A 76 -8.96 -9.09 -21.08
CA GLY A 76 -9.10 -8.69 -22.48
C GLY A 76 -10.17 -7.62 -22.76
N GLN A 77 -11.01 -7.29 -21.79
CA GLN A 77 -12.03 -6.22 -21.88
C GLN A 77 -11.65 -4.98 -21.07
N THR A 78 -10.68 -5.10 -20.17
CA THR A 78 -10.20 -3.99 -19.34
C THR A 78 -9.24 -3.14 -20.17
N GLU A 79 -9.42 -1.82 -20.15
CA GLU A 79 -8.53 -0.92 -20.88
C GLU A 79 -7.14 -0.88 -20.23
N THR A 80 -6.13 -0.42 -20.97
CA THR A 80 -4.77 -0.18 -20.44
C THR A 80 -4.53 1.33 -20.37
N ALA A 81 -4.27 1.86 -19.17
CA ALA A 81 -4.02 3.30 -18.99
C ALA A 81 -2.57 3.64 -19.38
N THR A 82 -2.37 4.58 -20.31
CA THR A 82 -1.04 5.12 -20.57
C THR A 82 -0.66 6.12 -19.47
N VAL A 83 0.46 5.88 -18.79
CA VAL A 83 0.97 6.72 -17.70
C VAL A 83 2.45 7.04 -17.92
N GLN A 84 2.89 8.20 -17.42
CA GLN A 84 4.31 8.55 -17.41
C GLN A 84 4.96 7.98 -16.16
N ALA A 85 6.21 7.52 -16.28
CA ALA A 85 7.04 7.28 -15.11
C ALA A 85 7.16 8.58 -14.29
N GLY A 86 7.06 8.50 -12.96
CA GLY A 86 6.95 9.66 -12.07
C GLY A 86 5.55 10.23 -11.86
N SER A 87 4.52 9.77 -12.60
CA SER A 87 3.12 10.18 -12.34
C SER A 87 2.64 9.69 -10.97
N THR A 88 1.73 10.46 -10.36
CA THR A 88 1.07 10.06 -9.12
C THR A 88 -0.23 9.36 -9.45
N LEU A 89 -0.38 8.13 -8.97
CA LEU A 89 -1.58 7.32 -9.12
C LEU A 89 -2.21 7.05 -7.75
N ALA A 90 -3.49 6.73 -7.73
CA ALA A 90 -4.11 6.13 -6.57
C ALA A 90 -5.10 5.03 -6.94
N MET A 91 -5.13 3.98 -6.12
CA MET A 91 -6.20 2.99 -6.15
C MET A 91 -7.25 3.41 -5.13
N LYS A 92 -8.42 3.83 -5.61
CA LYS A 92 -9.51 4.38 -4.81
C LYS A 92 -10.63 3.35 -4.61
N LEU A 93 -11.21 3.38 -3.41
CA LEU A 93 -12.35 2.57 -3.04
C LEU A 93 -13.61 2.97 -3.80
N GLY A 94 -14.40 1.96 -4.15
CA GLY A 94 -15.72 2.15 -4.75
C GLY A 94 -16.75 2.67 -3.76
N VAL A 95 -17.92 3.07 -4.28
CA VAL A 95 -19.12 3.42 -3.49
C VAL A 95 -18.89 4.45 -2.36
N GLN A 96 -17.89 5.34 -2.51
CA GLN A 96 -17.52 6.36 -1.51
C GLN A 96 -17.15 5.77 -0.13
N ALA A 97 -16.65 4.53 -0.11
CA ALA A 97 -16.16 3.92 1.12
C ALA A 97 -14.82 4.54 1.56
N THR A 98 -14.51 4.41 2.85
CA THR A 98 -13.18 4.66 3.42
C THR A 98 -12.65 3.41 4.11
N MET A 99 -11.34 3.29 4.23
CA MET A 99 -10.70 2.16 4.91
C MET A 99 -10.95 2.26 6.42
N GLN A 100 -11.83 1.39 6.94
CA GLN A 100 -12.27 1.34 8.34
C GLN A 100 -11.71 0.13 9.11
N HIS A 101 -10.61 -0.45 8.62
CA HIS A 101 -9.86 -1.50 9.31
C HIS A 101 -8.44 -1.02 9.61
N PRO A 102 -7.89 -1.31 10.81
CA PRO A 102 -6.50 -1.03 11.11
C PRO A 102 -5.59 -1.94 10.29
N GLY A 103 -4.60 -1.37 9.60
CA GLY A 103 -3.77 -2.16 8.70
C GLY A 103 -2.78 -1.37 7.84
N PRO A 104 -1.74 -2.03 7.30
CA PRO A 104 -0.86 -1.44 6.30
C PRO A 104 -1.49 -1.44 4.91
N ALA A 105 -1.00 -0.56 4.04
CA ALA A 105 -1.25 -0.63 2.60
C ALA A 105 0.06 -0.84 1.83
N GLN A 106 -0.03 -1.56 0.72
CA GLN A 106 1.11 -1.89 -0.13
C GLN A 106 0.71 -1.85 -1.60
N VAL A 107 1.63 -1.45 -2.47
CA VAL A 107 1.43 -1.47 -3.92
C VAL A 107 2.58 -2.18 -4.60
N TYR A 108 2.22 -3.14 -5.42
CA TYR A 108 3.13 -3.94 -6.21
C TYR A 108 2.91 -3.69 -7.70
N MET A 109 3.97 -3.81 -8.48
CA MET A 109 3.92 -3.87 -9.93
C MET A 109 4.53 -5.16 -10.43
N SER A 110 4.03 -5.65 -11.56
CA SER A 110 4.61 -6.78 -12.28
C SER A 110 4.57 -6.53 -13.79
N LYS A 111 5.70 -6.77 -14.46
CA LYS A 111 5.87 -6.48 -15.88
C LYS A 111 5.21 -7.56 -16.73
N ALA A 112 4.33 -7.15 -17.65
CA ALA A 112 3.76 -8.07 -18.62
C ALA A 112 4.85 -8.53 -19.63
N PRO A 113 4.92 -9.83 -19.96
CA PRO A 113 5.81 -10.32 -21.01
C PRO A 113 5.44 -9.79 -22.41
N SER A 114 4.15 -9.56 -22.64
CA SER A 114 3.59 -8.94 -23.86
C SER A 114 2.72 -7.73 -23.48
N THR A 115 1.41 -7.95 -23.32
CA THR A 115 0.43 -6.94 -22.96
C THR A 115 -0.16 -7.25 -21.58
N ALA A 116 -0.61 -6.22 -20.87
CA ALA A 116 -1.33 -6.38 -19.62
C ALA A 116 -2.65 -7.13 -19.81
N GLN A 117 -3.28 -7.07 -20.98
CA GLN A 117 -4.55 -7.78 -21.25
C GLN A 117 -4.38 -9.30 -21.38
N GLU A 118 -3.20 -9.76 -21.80
CA GLU A 118 -2.87 -11.19 -21.95
C GLU A 118 -2.15 -11.77 -20.72
N TYR A 119 -1.73 -10.91 -19.78
CA TYR A 119 -0.88 -11.31 -18.67
C TYR A 119 -1.66 -11.78 -17.44
N GLU A 120 -1.44 -13.01 -16.99
CA GLU A 120 -2.09 -13.56 -15.78
C GLU A 120 -1.51 -13.03 -14.46
N GLY A 121 -0.34 -12.36 -14.49
CA GLY A 121 0.36 -11.94 -13.28
C GLY A 121 1.21 -13.04 -12.64
N ASP A 122 1.62 -14.05 -13.42
CA ASP A 122 2.40 -15.22 -12.99
C ASP A 122 3.91 -15.02 -12.95
N GLY A 123 4.37 -13.78 -13.12
CA GLY A 123 5.77 -13.38 -13.02
C GLY A 123 6.11 -12.71 -11.69
N ASP A 124 7.31 -12.14 -11.63
CA ASP A 124 7.82 -11.46 -10.45
C ASP A 124 7.10 -10.14 -10.15
N TRP A 125 6.68 -9.97 -8.90
CA TRP A 125 6.11 -8.72 -8.39
C TRP A 125 7.16 -7.99 -7.57
N PHE A 126 7.30 -6.68 -7.76
CA PHE A 126 8.15 -5.83 -6.94
C PHE A 126 7.29 -4.75 -6.28
N MET A 127 7.66 -4.37 -5.05
CA MET A 127 6.92 -3.37 -4.29
C MET A 127 7.38 -1.97 -4.69
N ILE A 128 6.44 -1.05 -4.91
CA ILE A 128 6.75 0.37 -5.22
C ILE A 128 6.27 1.33 -4.12
N PHE A 129 5.38 0.87 -3.24
CA PHE A 129 4.86 1.67 -2.15
C PHE A 129 4.46 0.79 -0.97
N GLN A 130 4.67 1.32 0.23
CA GLN A 130 4.26 0.71 1.48
C GLN A 130 4.02 1.80 2.52
N GLU A 131 2.92 1.69 3.26
CA GLU A 131 2.66 2.48 4.45
C GLU A 131 2.10 1.60 5.58
N GLY A 132 2.37 2.01 6.82
CA GLY A 132 1.95 1.30 8.02
C GLY A 132 1.46 2.27 9.09
N VAL A 133 2.07 2.20 10.27
CA VAL A 133 1.75 3.09 11.40
C VAL A 133 2.42 4.45 11.19
N CYS A 134 1.67 5.55 11.27
CA CYS A 134 2.25 6.92 11.30
C CYS A 134 1.88 7.73 12.54
N ASN A 135 0.94 7.28 13.36
CA ASN A 135 0.63 7.91 14.63
C ASN A 135 0.65 6.90 15.78
N PRO A 136 1.84 6.50 16.27
CA PRO A 136 1.96 5.48 17.32
C PRO A 136 1.32 5.89 18.66
N ASP A 137 1.04 7.18 18.85
CA ASP A 137 0.40 7.72 20.06
C ASP A 137 -1.14 7.69 19.99
N ALA A 138 -1.73 7.33 18.84
CA ALA A 138 -3.18 7.25 18.64
C ALA A 138 -3.75 5.85 18.93
N ASP A 139 -5.05 5.66 18.69
CA ASP A 139 -5.70 4.36 18.91
C ASP A 139 -5.17 3.36 17.89
N PHE A 140 -4.38 2.39 18.37
CA PHE A 140 -3.76 1.37 17.53
C PHE A 140 -4.77 0.43 16.86
N THR A 141 -6.01 0.44 17.33
CA THR A 141 -7.14 -0.25 16.71
C THR A 141 -7.81 0.55 15.59
N LYS A 142 -7.37 1.80 15.38
CA LYS A 142 -7.98 2.78 14.45
C LYS A 142 -6.95 3.71 13.79
N ASP A 143 -6.83 4.94 14.29
CA ASP A 143 -6.21 6.10 13.64
C ASP A 143 -4.69 6.20 13.84
N ALA A 144 -4.08 5.16 14.42
CA ALA A 144 -2.62 5.01 14.38
C ALA A 144 -2.08 4.67 12.98
N TRP A 145 -2.91 4.05 12.14
CA TRP A 145 -2.54 3.56 10.80
C TRP A 145 -2.74 4.65 9.75
N CYS A 146 -1.79 4.77 8.82
CA CYS A 146 -1.88 5.79 7.78
C CYS A 146 -3.03 5.60 6.82
N THR A 147 -3.55 4.38 6.72
CA THR A 147 -4.67 4.03 5.86
C THR A 147 -6.01 4.43 6.47
N TRP A 148 -6.07 4.69 7.78
CA TRP A 148 -7.33 4.90 8.48
C TRP A 148 -8.13 6.06 7.91
N ASP A 149 -9.40 5.80 7.60
CA ASP A 149 -10.36 6.76 7.02
C ASP A 149 -9.94 7.40 5.68
N LYS A 150 -8.91 6.85 5.01
CA LYS A 150 -8.61 7.23 3.62
C LYS A 150 -9.54 6.50 2.65
N ASP A 151 -9.88 7.16 1.56
CA ASP A 151 -10.66 6.59 0.46
C ASP A 151 -9.78 5.92 -0.62
N ARG A 152 -8.46 6.04 -0.53
CA ARG A 152 -7.52 5.60 -1.55
C ARG A 152 -6.13 5.27 -1.01
N ILE A 153 -5.39 4.45 -1.74
CA ILE A 153 -3.95 4.23 -1.58
C ILE A 153 -3.25 4.99 -2.71
N GLU A 154 -2.54 6.07 -2.37
CA GLU A 154 -1.82 6.93 -3.32
C GLU A 154 -0.33 6.55 -3.38
N PHE A 155 0.23 6.50 -4.57
CA PHE A 155 1.60 6.09 -4.84
C PHE A 155 2.14 6.77 -6.10
N THR A 156 3.46 6.72 -6.30
CA THR A 156 4.12 7.26 -7.48
C THR A 156 4.70 6.12 -8.32
N ILE A 157 4.51 6.16 -9.63
CA ILE A 157 5.22 5.23 -10.53
C ILE A 157 6.71 5.61 -10.50
N PRO A 158 7.64 4.69 -10.19
CA PRO A 158 9.06 5.03 -10.15
C PRO A 158 9.52 5.61 -11.49
N SER A 159 10.27 6.71 -11.46
CA SER A 159 10.80 7.40 -12.64
C SER A 159 11.82 6.56 -13.40
N ASP A 160 12.53 5.64 -12.71
CA ASP A 160 13.52 4.74 -13.30
C ASP A 160 12.91 3.42 -13.82
N LEU A 161 11.57 3.27 -13.78
CA LEU A 161 10.89 2.04 -14.20
C LEU A 161 11.02 1.84 -15.71
N PRO A 162 11.44 0.66 -16.22
CA PRO A 162 11.50 0.43 -17.65
C PRO A 162 10.14 0.57 -18.34
N ASP A 163 10.11 1.16 -19.53
CA ASP A 163 8.90 1.27 -20.33
C ASP A 163 8.26 -0.10 -20.61
N GLY A 164 6.93 -0.12 -20.72
CA GLY A 164 6.15 -1.31 -21.07
C GLY A 164 4.84 -1.44 -20.30
N GLU A 165 4.15 -2.55 -20.49
CA GLU A 165 2.89 -2.81 -19.81
C GLU A 165 3.10 -3.54 -18.48
N TYR A 166 2.31 -3.15 -17.48
CA TYR A 166 2.39 -3.67 -16.12
C TYR A 166 1.00 -3.92 -15.55
N LEU A 167 0.94 -4.88 -14.62
CA LEU A 167 -0.15 -4.98 -13.66
C LEU A 167 0.24 -4.26 -12.38
N ILE A 168 -0.72 -3.50 -11.81
CA ILE A 168 -0.57 -2.87 -10.50
C ILE A 168 -1.54 -3.56 -9.53
N ARG A 169 -1.02 -4.02 -8.39
CA ARG A 169 -1.76 -4.65 -7.31
C ARG A 169 -1.63 -3.79 -6.05
N ALA A 170 -2.68 -3.06 -5.69
CA ALA A 170 -2.77 -2.37 -4.41
C ALA A 170 -3.56 -3.23 -3.41
N GLU A 171 -3.01 -3.39 -2.21
CA GLU A 171 -3.65 -4.10 -1.11
C GLU A 171 -3.67 -3.27 0.17
N HIS A 172 -4.73 -3.45 0.94
CA HIS A 172 -4.85 -3.06 2.33
C HIS A 172 -5.11 -4.33 3.15
N ILE A 173 -4.36 -4.51 4.24
CA ILE A 173 -4.44 -5.72 5.07
C ILE A 173 -5.10 -5.39 6.40
N GLY A 174 -6.35 -5.81 6.60
CA GLY A 174 -7.07 -5.62 7.86
C GLY A 174 -6.56 -6.57 8.96
N LEU A 175 -6.12 -5.99 10.08
CA LEU A 175 -5.44 -6.74 11.16
C LEU A 175 -6.32 -7.02 12.38
N HIS A 176 -7.58 -6.59 12.38
CA HIS A 176 -8.49 -6.76 13.53
C HIS A 176 -8.68 -8.25 13.92
N GLY A 177 -8.63 -9.17 12.96
CA GLY A 177 -8.65 -10.62 13.16
C GLY A 177 -7.27 -11.31 13.19
N ALA A 178 -6.17 -10.61 12.94
CA ALA A 178 -4.86 -11.22 12.71
C ALA A 178 -4.36 -12.07 13.90
N HIS A 179 -4.61 -11.63 15.14
CA HIS A 179 -4.23 -12.37 16.36
C HIS A 179 -4.82 -13.79 16.50
N VAL A 180 -5.82 -14.16 15.68
CA VAL A 180 -6.42 -15.50 15.61
C VAL A 180 -6.28 -16.12 14.21
N GLY A 181 -5.32 -15.64 13.40
CA GLY A 181 -5.06 -16.15 12.04
C GLY A 181 -6.09 -15.69 11.00
N GLU A 182 -6.88 -14.65 11.31
CA GLU A 182 -7.95 -14.12 10.46
C GLU A 182 -7.62 -12.74 9.88
N ALA A 183 -6.35 -12.49 9.52
CA ALA A 183 -6.00 -11.31 8.74
C ALA A 183 -6.81 -11.27 7.43
N GLU A 184 -7.22 -10.06 7.04
CA GLU A 184 -8.11 -9.85 5.90
C GLU A 184 -7.40 -9.08 4.79
N PHE A 185 -7.34 -9.66 3.60
CA PHE A 185 -6.73 -9.02 2.43
C PHE A 185 -7.80 -8.34 1.59
N TYR A 186 -7.80 -7.00 1.62
CA TYR A 186 -8.58 -6.14 0.75
C TYR A 186 -7.67 -5.65 -0.36
N TYR A 187 -7.71 -6.29 -1.51
CA TYR A 187 -6.89 -5.86 -2.63
C TYR A 187 -7.75 -5.59 -3.83
N ALA A 188 -7.35 -4.54 -4.55
CA ALA A 188 -7.91 -4.27 -5.84
C ALA A 188 -7.72 -5.49 -6.73
N SER A 189 -8.65 -5.70 -7.64
CA SER A 189 -8.26 -6.37 -8.86
C SER A 189 -7.13 -5.60 -9.56
N CYS A 190 -6.32 -6.28 -10.35
CA CYS A 190 -5.13 -5.64 -10.93
C CYS A 190 -5.52 -4.52 -11.89
N ALA A 191 -4.88 -3.35 -11.73
CA ALA A 191 -4.95 -2.29 -12.72
C ALA A 191 -3.98 -2.58 -13.87
N GLN A 192 -4.34 -2.16 -15.08
CA GLN A 192 -3.54 -2.33 -16.29
C GLN A 192 -2.99 -0.98 -16.73
N VAL A 193 -1.67 -0.88 -16.82
CA VAL A 193 -1.00 0.36 -17.23
C VAL A 193 0.05 0.10 -18.30
N SER A 194 0.25 1.08 -19.18
CA SER A 194 1.37 1.18 -20.11
C SER A 194 2.24 2.34 -19.65
N VAL A 195 3.40 2.01 -19.07
CA VAL A 195 4.35 3.00 -18.55
C VAL A 195 5.26 3.47 -19.69
N THR A 196 5.43 4.78 -19.77
CA THR A 196 6.27 5.45 -20.77
C THR A 196 7.15 6.51 -20.11
N GLY A 197 8.27 6.85 -20.75
CA GLY A 197 9.16 7.92 -20.28
C GLY A 197 9.97 7.53 -19.04
N GLY A 198 10.13 6.23 -18.80
CA GLY A 198 10.90 5.69 -17.69
C GLY A 198 12.39 5.48 -17.99
N GLY A 199 13.04 4.69 -17.14
CA GLY A 199 14.49 4.47 -17.14
C GLY A 199 14.91 3.07 -17.55
N ASP A 200 16.12 2.68 -17.15
CA ASP A 200 16.71 1.34 -17.36
C ASP A 200 16.95 0.61 -16.03
N GLY A 201 16.23 1.02 -14.98
CA GLY A 201 16.26 0.39 -13.67
C GLY A 201 15.89 -1.09 -13.69
N VAL A 202 16.36 -1.82 -12.68
CA VAL A 202 16.07 -3.26 -12.50
C VAL A 202 15.20 -3.43 -11.26
N PRO A 203 13.88 -3.58 -11.41
CA PRO A 203 12.98 -3.66 -10.26
C PRO A 203 13.27 -4.85 -9.35
N GLY A 204 13.32 -4.58 -8.05
CA GLY A 204 13.50 -5.61 -7.03
C GLY A 204 13.76 -5.01 -5.66
N PRO A 205 13.82 -5.82 -4.59
CA PRO A 205 13.59 -7.27 -4.56
C PRO A 205 12.16 -7.68 -4.94
N THR A 206 11.98 -8.93 -5.37
CA THR A 206 10.71 -9.45 -5.89
C THR A 206 10.03 -10.45 -4.94
N ILE A 207 8.74 -10.67 -5.17
CA ILE A 207 7.87 -11.64 -4.50
C ILE A 207 6.96 -12.34 -5.52
N GLN A 208 6.48 -13.52 -5.16
CA GLN A 208 5.54 -14.31 -5.95
C GLN A 208 4.17 -14.33 -5.27
N PHE A 209 3.11 -14.20 -6.07
CA PHE A 209 1.73 -14.40 -5.63
C PHE A 209 1.11 -15.52 -6.47
N PRO A 210 0.59 -16.60 -5.87
CA PRO A 210 0.70 -17.00 -4.46
C PRO A 210 2.12 -17.46 -4.07
N GLY A 211 2.33 -17.72 -2.77
CA GLY A 211 3.54 -18.36 -2.23
C GLY A 211 4.55 -17.44 -1.53
N GLY A 212 4.51 -16.14 -1.81
CA GLY A 212 5.33 -15.14 -1.13
C GLY A 212 4.83 -14.82 0.29
N TYR A 213 3.51 -14.83 0.49
CA TYR A 213 2.89 -14.75 1.81
C TYR A 213 2.57 -16.14 2.34
N LYS A 214 2.76 -16.33 3.64
CA LYS A 214 2.48 -17.58 4.33
C LYS A 214 1.53 -17.34 5.49
N GLN A 215 0.63 -18.29 5.71
CA GLN A 215 -0.36 -18.22 6.77
C GLN A 215 0.26 -18.00 8.17
N ASP A 216 1.48 -18.49 8.40
CA ASP A 216 2.20 -18.39 9.68
C ASP A 216 3.15 -17.19 9.77
N ASP A 217 3.20 -16.31 8.76
CA ASP A 217 4.00 -15.07 8.85
C ASP A 217 3.52 -14.20 10.02
N GLU A 218 4.47 -13.60 10.74
CA GLU A 218 4.17 -12.76 11.92
C GLU A 218 3.24 -11.58 11.58
N SER A 219 3.33 -11.06 10.35
CA SER A 219 2.51 -9.96 9.83
C SER A 219 1.01 -10.27 9.82
N PHE A 220 0.65 -11.55 9.68
CA PHE A 220 -0.73 -12.01 9.60
C PHE A 220 -1.23 -12.67 10.89
N ASN A 221 -0.33 -12.86 11.87
CA ASN A 221 -0.61 -13.38 13.21
C ASN A 221 -0.35 -12.34 14.30
N PHE A 222 -0.49 -11.06 13.95
CA PHE A 222 -0.18 -9.91 14.79
C PHE A 222 -1.35 -9.51 15.70
N SER A 223 -1.07 -9.06 16.92
CA SER A 223 -2.09 -8.53 17.84
C SER A 223 -1.96 -7.02 18.04
N LEU A 224 -2.99 -6.29 17.64
CA LEU A 224 -3.14 -4.85 17.85
C LEU A 224 -3.88 -4.49 19.16
N TRP A 225 -4.43 -5.48 19.86
CA TRP A 225 -5.29 -5.28 21.04
C TRP A 225 -4.53 -4.98 22.33
N SER A 226 -3.20 -5.05 22.29
CA SER A 226 -2.31 -4.83 23.45
C SER A 226 -1.61 -3.46 23.43
N GLY A 227 -2.10 -2.52 22.62
CA GLY A 227 -1.46 -1.23 22.38
C GLY A 227 -0.38 -1.29 21.31
N TYR A 228 0.30 -0.16 21.10
CA TYR A 228 1.30 -0.02 20.04
C TYR A 228 2.43 -1.04 20.16
N ARG A 229 2.74 -1.68 19.03
CA ARG A 229 3.94 -2.49 18.81
C ARG A 229 4.41 -2.25 17.38
N GLU A 230 5.70 -2.33 17.15
CA GLU A 230 6.28 -2.32 15.81
C GLU A 230 5.66 -3.48 14.99
N TYR A 231 4.99 -3.12 13.90
CA TYR A 231 4.33 -4.07 13.03
C TYR A 231 5.33 -4.62 11.99
N PRO A 232 5.52 -5.94 11.91
CA PRO A 232 6.36 -6.54 10.87
C PRO A 232 5.63 -6.42 9.54
N LEU A 233 6.01 -5.46 8.69
CA LEU A 233 5.43 -5.30 7.36
C LEU A 233 5.74 -6.53 6.48
N PRO A 234 4.72 -7.14 5.83
CA PRO A 234 4.94 -8.31 4.99
C PRO A 234 5.55 -7.93 3.65
N GLY A 235 6.16 -8.92 2.99
CA GLY A 235 6.72 -8.77 1.64
C GLY A 235 8.16 -8.24 1.60
N PRO A 236 8.69 -8.05 0.38
CA PRO A 236 10.01 -7.47 0.16
C PRO A 236 10.02 -5.97 0.50
N GLY A 237 11.22 -5.39 0.58
CA GLY A 237 11.34 -3.93 0.67
C GLY A 237 10.87 -3.24 -0.60
N VAL A 238 10.44 -1.97 -0.47
CA VAL A 238 10.11 -1.10 -1.61
C VAL A 238 11.33 -0.96 -2.52
N TRP A 239 11.14 -1.14 -3.82
CA TRP A 239 12.17 -0.93 -4.83
C TRP A 239 12.64 0.53 -4.83
N THR A 240 13.95 0.72 -4.73
CA THR A 240 14.62 2.02 -4.75
C THR A 240 15.30 2.26 -6.09
N GLU A 241 15.02 3.43 -6.70
CA GLU A 241 15.61 3.85 -7.98
C GLU A 241 17.14 3.88 -7.93
N GLY A 242 17.80 3.50 -9.03
CA GLY A 242 19.25 3.46 -9.12
C GLY A 242 19.94 2.24 -8.49
N ASP A 243 19.18 1.28 -7.96
CA ASP A 243 19.74 -0.02 -7.56
C ASP A 243 19.93 -0.92 -8.79
N SER A 244 21.10 -0.80 -9.43
CA SER A 244 21.62 -1.85 -10.31
C SER A 244 21.86 -3.11 -9.49
N ALA A 245 21.18 -4.20 -9.81
CA ALA A 245 21.20 -5.46 -9.07
C ALA A 245 22.61 -5.95 -8.71
N PHE A 246 23.06 -5.69 -7.47
CA PHE A 246 24.22 -6.35 -6.87
C PHE A 246 24.04 -6.56 -5.36
N SER A 247 23.88 -7.83 -5.01
CA SER A 247 24.29 -8.54 -3.77
C SER A 247 24.06 -7.87 -2.40
N ASN A 248 23.24 -8.56 -1.58
CA ASN A 248 23.13 -8.47 -0.12
C ASN A 248 24.31 -7.79 0.60
N PRO A 249 24.01 -6.86 1.51
CA PRO A 249 24.14 -7.26 2.92
C PRO A 249 23.01 -6.74 3.82
N SER A 250 22.49 -7.67 4.62
CA SER A 250 22.33 -7.57 6.09
C SER A 250 21.82 -6.24 6.66
N TYR A 251 20.61 -6.28 7.22
CA TYR A 251 20.08 -5.45 8.32
C TYR A 251 21.07 -4.46 8.97
N ASP A 252 21.29 -3.27 8.40
CA ASP A 252 21.96 -2.16 9.13
C ASP A 252 21.66 -0.75 8.58
N THR A 253 20.52 -0.52 7.93
CA THR A 253 20.16 0.83 7.44
C THR A 253 19.41 1.70 8.46
N CYS A 254 18.91 1.14 9.58
CA CYS A 254 18.32 1.95 10.65
C CYS A 254 19.36 2.58 11.61
N ARG A 255 20.68 2.37 11.40
CA ARG A 255 21.74 2.90 12.29
C ARG A 255 22.47 4.13 11.76
N ARG A 256 22.32 4.47 10.48
CA ARG A 256 22.99 5.63 9.87
C ARG A 256 22.22 6.95 9.99
N ALA A 257 20.90 6.91 10.15
CA ALA A 257 20.09 8.11 10.35
C ALA A 257 20.31 8.74 11.75
N SER A 258 20.43 7.94 12.82
CA SER A 258 20.58 8.48 14.18
C SER A 258 21.97 9.05 14.48
N ARG A 259 23.04 8.52 13.84
CA ARG A 259 24.40 9.05 14.02
C ARG A 259 24.65 10.39 13.32
N ARG A 260 23.91 10.68 12.24
CA ARG A 260 24.00 11.98 11.54
C ARG A 260 23.24 13.09 12.29
N ALA A 261 22.13 12.75 12.93
CA ALA A 261 21.39 13.68 13.81
C ALA A 261 22.17 14.01 15.09
N HIS A 262 22.81 13.02 15.73
CA HIS A 262 23.56 13.27 16.98
C HIS A 262 24.84 14.10 16.79
N ARG A 263 25.49 14.02 15.62
CA ARG A 263 26.72 14.78 15.32
C ARG A 263 26.43 16.23 14.93
N SER A 264 25.24 16.51 14.40
CA SER A 264 24.81 17.88 14.03
C SER A 264 24.46 18.74 15.26
N VAL A 265 23.83 18.13 16.28
CA VAL A 265 23.42 18.86 17.50
C VAL A 265 24.62 19.19 18.40
N TYR A 266 25.65 18.34 18.46
CA TYR A 266 26.86 18.61 19.26
C TYR A 266 27.75 19.71 18.68
N HIS A 267 27.78 19.88 17.36
CA HIS A 267 28.64 20.90 16.73
C HIS A 267 28.05 22.32 16.77
N ARG A 268 26.74 22.47 16.99
CA ARG A 268 26.06 23.78 16.98
C ARG A 268 25.95 24.44 18.36
N THR A 269 26.09 23.68 19.45
CA THR A 269 25.97 24.20 20.82
C THR A 269 27.29 24.53 21.51
N TYR A 270 28.43 23.94 21.10
CA TYR A 270 29.72 24.17 21.79
C TYR A 270 30.68 25.18 21.14
N HIS A 271 30.48 25.57 19.88
CA HIS A 271 31.38 26.52 19.21
C HIS A 271 30.91 27.99 19.20
N GLY A 272 29.72 28.27 19.73
CA GLY A 272 29.15 29.64 19.80
C GLY A 272 29.56 30.45 21.04
N SER A 273 29.99 29.82 22.14
CA SER A 273 30.24 30.53 23.41
C SER A 273 31.71 30.86 23.70
N TYR A 274 32.68 30.33 22.92
CA TYR A 274 34.11 30.54 23.16
C TYR A 274 34.76 31.64 22.30
N ARG A 275 34.09 32.17 21.27
CA ARG A 275 34.63 33.26 20.43
C ARG A 275 34.19 34.67 20.84
N SER A 276 33.25 34.80 21.78
CA SER A 276 32.78 36.10 22.30
C SER A 276 33.60 36.60 23.50
N SER A 277 34.20 35.70 24.27
CA SER A 277 34.93 35.98 25.52
C SER A 277 36.41 36.32 25.32
N TYR A 278 37.01 36.03 24.16
CA TYR A 278 38.42 36.37 23.88
C TYR A 278 38.63 37.76 23.23
N ARG A 279 37.57 38.36 22.66
CA ARG A 279 37.64 39.74 22.09
C ARG A 279 37.38 40.85 23.11
N ARG A 280 36.81 40.55 24.29
CA ARG A 280 36.61 41.55 25.37
C ARG A 280 37.75 41.61 26.40
N ALA A 281 38.70 40.67 26.38
CA ALA A 281 39.85 40.66 27.29
C ALA A 281 41.11 41.38 26.75
N ARG A 282 41.12 41.83 25.48
CA ARG A 282 42.24 42.59 24.87
C ARG A 282 41.98 44.10 24.68
N GLN A 283 40.85 44.63 25.14
CA GLN A 283 40.52 46.07 25.12
C GLN A 283 40.49 46.72 26.52
N ARG A 284 40.99 46.03 27.55
CA ARG A 284 41.20 46.59 28.91
C ARG A 284 42.65 46.45 29.40
N ALA A 285 43.59 46.57 28.46
CA ALA A 285 45.01 46.72 28.74
C ALA A 285 45.59 47.74 27.74
N ARG A 286 45.09 48.97 27.83
CA ARG A 286 45.69 50.26 27.48
C ARG A 286 44.78 51.35 28.04
#